data_AF-A0A940VGG2-F1
#
_entry.id   AF-A0A940VGG2-F1
#
_cell.length_a   1.000
_cell.length_b   1.000
_cell.length_c   1.000
_cell.angle_alpha   90.00
_cell.angle_beta   90.00
_cell.angle_gamma   90.00
#
_symmetry.space_group_name_H-M   'P 1'
#
loop_
_entity.id
_entity.type
_entity.pdbx_description
1 polymer ?
#
loop_
_entity_poly.entity_id
_entity_poly.type
_entity_poly.pdbx_seq_one_letter_code
_entity_poly.pdbx_strand_id
1 'polypeptide(L)'
;MLALIRQALAVFVLLTVITGIAYPLAMTGIAQLVFPHQARGSLIIEEGRVVGSELVGQSFDEPGYFWGRLSATGPTPYTAFIAETL
;
A
#
# COMPACT_ATOMS: atom_id res chain seq x y z
N MET A 1 37.29 3.37 -22.48
CA MET A 1 36.38 2.39 -21.84
C MET A 1 36.11 2.70 -20.37
N LEU A 2 37.14 2.87 -19.51
CA LEU A 2 36.95 3.18 -18.08
C LEU A 2 36.10 4.44 -17.80
N ALA A 3 36.27 5.50 -18.60
CA ALA A 3 35.47 6.73 -18.46
C ALA A 3 33.96 6.51 -18.72
N LEU A 4 33.61 5.64 -19.66
CA LEU A 4 32.21 5.29 -19.99
C LEU A 4 31.57 4.50 -18.85
N ILE A 5 32.30 3.53 -18.27
CA ILE A 5 31.82 2.73 -17.13
C ILE A 5 31.59 3.62 -15.90
N ARG A 6 32.52 4.55 -15.62
CA ARG A 6 32.37 5.52 -14.53
C ARG A 6 31.13 6.41 -14.71
N GLN A 7 30.88 6.90 -15.91
CA GLN A 7 29.71 7.74 -16.22
C GLN A 7 28.40 6.95 -16.09
N ALA A 8 28.35 5.74 -16.65
CA ALA A 8 27.18 4.87 -16.56
C ALA A 8 26.83 4.56 -15.09
N LEU A 9 27.83 4.20 -14.28
CA LEU A 9 27.62 3.87 -12.88
C LEU A 9 27.22 5.10 -12.04
N ALA A 10 27.79 6.26 -12.32
CA ALA A 10 27.39 7.51 -11.66
C ALA A 10 25.93 7.87 -11.94
N VAL A 11 25.49 7.80 -13.21
CA VAL A 11 24.09 8.08 -13.59
C VAL A 11 23.16 7.04 -13.00
N PHE A 12 23.53 5.75 -13.03
CA PHE A 12 22.76 4.68 -12.42
C PHE A 12 22.52 4.93 -10.93
N VAL A 13 23.59 5.15 -10.15
CA VAL A 13 23.48 5.42 -8.71
C VAL A 13 22.68 6.69 -8.44
N LEU A 14 22.92 7.76 -9.21
CA LEU A 14 22.19 9.01 -9.06
C LEU A 14 20.69 8.80 -9.25
N LEU A 15 20.29 8.12 -10.32
CA LEU A 15 18.88 7.84 -10.59
C LEU A 15 18.29 6.90 -9.54
N THR A 16 19.00 5.86 -9.10
CA THR A 16 18.55 4.99 -8.01
C THR A 16 18.29 5.77 -6.72
N VAL A 17 19.17 6.70 -6.35
CA VAL A 17 18.97 7.53 -5.16
C VAL A 17 17.78 8.45 -5.33
N ILE A 18 17.63 9.08 -6.51
CA ILE A 18 16.52 10.00 -6.76
C ILE A 18 15.18 9.24 -6.74
N THR A 19 15.05 8.15 -7.48
CA THR A 19 13.77 7.46 -7.67
C THR A 19 13.45 6.46 -6.57
N GLY A 20 14.47 5.87 -5.94
CA GLY A 20 14.30 4.86 -4.89
C GLY A 20 14.29 5.44 -3.47
N ILE A 21 14.87 6.62 -3.25
CA ILE A 21 15.00 7.21 -1.91
C ILE A 21 14.37 8.59 -1.85
N ALA A 22 14.90 9.55 -2.61
CA ALA A 22 14.50 10.94 -2.49
C ALA A 22 13.00 11.13 -2.81
N TYR A 23 12.54 10.55 -3.93
CA TYR A 23 11.16 10.68 -4.36
C TYR A 23 10.17 9.96 -3.42
N PRO A 24 10.34 8.68 -3.04
CA PRO A 24 9.43 8.02 -2.11
C PRO A 24 9.37 8.73 -0.76
N LEU A 25 10.50 9.16 -0.19
CA LEU A 25 10.50 9.87 1.09
C LEU A 25 9.81 11.22 1.01
N ALA A 26 10.06 12.00 -0.05
CA ALA A 26 9.39 13.27 -0.26
C ALA A 26 7.87 13.07 -0.39
N MET A 27 7.43 12.11 -1.21
CA MET A 27 6.01 11.83 -1.40
C MET A 27 5.33 11.30 -0.14
N THR A 28 5.98 10.38 0.59
CA THR A 28 5.46 9.89 1.88
C THR A 28 5.35 11.02 2.89
N GLY A 29 6.37 11.89 2.98
CA GLY A 29 6.35 13.06 3.86
C GLY A 29 5.19 14.01 3.53
N ILE A 30 5.05 14.38 2.26
CA ILE A 30 3.96 15.26 1.80
C ILE A 30 2.60 14.62 2.06
N ALA A 31 2.43 13.33 1.75
CA ALA A 31 1.17 12.63 1.95
C ALA A 31 0.78 12.57 3.43
N GLN A 32 1.72 12.30 4.33
CA GLN A 32 1.46 12.27 5.78
C GLN A 32 1.12 13.67 6.34
N LEU A 33 1.68 14.74 5.76
CA LEU A 33 1.40 16.11 6.20
C LEU A 33 0.04 16.63 5.71
N VAL A 34 -0.31 16.37 4.45
CA VAL A 34 -1.52 16.94 3.84
C VAL A 34 -2.72 16.01 4.00
N PHE A 35 -2.53 14.69 3.94
CA PHE A 35 -3.59 13.68 3.94
C PHE A 35 -3.26 12.51 4.89
N PRO A 36 -3.07 12.76 6.20
CA PRO A 36 -2.61 11.74 7.15
C PRO A 36 -3.54 10.53 7.26
N HIS A 37 -4.86 10.73 7.17
CA HIS A 37 -5.85 9.64 7.26
C HIS A 37 -5.75 8.69 6.06
N GLN A 38 -5.74 9.25 4.84
CA GLN A 38 -5.65 8.48 3.60
C GLN A 38 -4.27 7.85 3.42
N ALA A 39 -3.20 8.57 3.77
CA ALA A 39 -1.83 8.06 3.71
C ALA A 39 -1.58 6.87 4.66
N ARG A 40 -2.43 6.70 5.68
CA ARG A 40 -2.41 5.57 6.62
C ARG A 40 -3.43 4.48 6.28
N GLY A 41 -4.10 4.59 5.13
CA GLY A 41 -5.03 3.58 4.63
C GLY A 41 -6.50 3.81 5.01
N SER A 42 -6.88 5.02 5.43
CA SER A 42 -8.26 5.38 5.77
C SER A 42 -8.93 4.39 6.73
N LEU A 43 -8.22 4.07 7.82
CA LEU A 43 -8.65 3.05 8.77
C LEU A 43 -9.87 3.50 9.58
N ILE A 44 -10.81 2.58 9.80
CA ILE A 44 -11.96 2.77 10.68
C ILE A 44 -11.61 2.17 12.04
N ILE A 45 -11.73 2.97 13.09
CA ILE A 45 -11.38 2.59 14.47
C ILE A 45 -12.63 2.68 15.33
N GLU A 46 -13.01 1.57 15.94
CA GLU A 46 -14.07 1.50 16.96
C GLU A 46 -13.48 0.93 18.25
N GLU A 47 -13.81 1.55 19.38
CA GLU A 47 -13.35 1.12 20.72
C GLU A 47 -11.82 0.93 20.83
N GLY A 48 -11.06 1.71 20.07
CA GLY A 48 -9.59 1.64 20.04
C GLY A 48 -9.02 0.48 19.21
N ARG A 49 -9.86 -0.30 18.52
CA ARG A 49 -9.45 -1.38 17.60
C ARG A 49 -9.72 -0.98 16.15
N VAL A 50 -8.80 -1.33 15.26
CA VAL A 50 -9.01 -1.22 13.82
C VAL A 50 -10.01 -2.28 13.39
N VAL A 51 -11.18 -1.84 12.90
CA VAL A 51 -12.24 -2.75 12.41
C VAL A 51 -12.21 -2.91 10.90
N GLY A 52 -11.57 -1.98 10.17
CA GLY A 52 -11.44 -2.05 8.71
C GLY A 52 -10.84 -0.79 8.10
N SER A 53 -11.08 -0.60 6.80
CA SER A 53 -10.73 0.60 6.04
C SER A 53 -11.93 1.01 5.20
N GLU A 54 -12.11 2.33 5.03
CA GLU A 54 -13.17 2.90 4.17
C GLU A 54 -13.15 2.34 2.74
N LEU A 55 -11.98 1.89 2.27
CA LEU A 55 -11.77 1.45 0.89
C LEU A 55 -11.70 -0.09 0.75
N VAL A 56 -11.73 -0.84 1.86
CA VAL A 56 -11.60 -2.29 1.85
C VAL A 56 -12.91 -2.92 2.29
N GLY A 57 -13.53 -3.67 1.37
CA GLY A 57 -14.72 -4.48 1.69
C GLY A 57 -14.38 -5.70 2.53
N GLN A 58 -15.31 -6.12 3.37
CA GLN A 58 -15.22 -7.33 4.19
C GLN A 58 -16.28 -8.34 3.74
N SER A 59 -16.08 -9.61 4.10
CA SER A 59 -17.08 -10.66 3.91
C SER A 59 -18.23 -10.45 4.90
N PHE A 60 -19.42 -10.19 4.37
CA PHE A 60 -20.65 -10.06 5.15
C PHE A 60 -21.66 -11.12 4.69
N ASP A 61 -21.81 -12.19 5.47
CA ASP A 61 -22.72 -13.32 5.21
C ASP A 61 -23.83 -13.46 6.28
N GLU A 62 -23.74 -12.72 7.38
CA GLU A 62 -24.73 -12.75 8.47
C GLU A 62 -26.03 -11.99 8.09
N PRO A 63 -27.21 -12.51 8.47
CA PRO A 63 -28.47 -11.79 8.30
C PRO A 63 -28.47 -10.45 9.05
N GLY A 64 -28.69 -9.34 8.34
CA GLY A 64 -28.71 -7.99 8.91
C GLY A 64 -27.70 -7.03 8.29
N TYR A 65 -26.68 -7.56 7.61
CA TYR A 65 -25.74 -6.76 6.81
C TYR A 65 -26.14 -6.69 5.35
N PHE A 66 -25.66 -5.65 4.67
CA PHE A 66 -25.74 -5.58 3.22
C PHE A 66 -24.69 -6.50 2.60
N TRP A 67 -25.12 -7.28 1.62
CA TRP A 67 -24.24 -8.20 0.92
C TRP A 67 -23.47 -7.43 -0.16
N GLY A 68 -22.15 -7.52 -0.09
CA GLY A 68 -21.26 -6.95 -1.10
C GLY A 68 -21.23 -7.75 -2.40
N ARG A 69 -20.31 -7.37 -3.30
CA ARG A 69 -20.06 -8.16 -4.53
C ARG A 69 -19.44 -9.51 -4.16
N LEU A 70 -19.70 -10.56 -4.94
CA LEU A 70 -18.98 -11.81 -4.75
C LEU A 70 -17.49 -11.60 -5.01
N SER A 71 -16.65 -12.05 -4.07
CA SER A 71 -15.21 -11.99 -4.20
C SER A 71 -14.67 -13.39 -4.46
N ALA A 72 -13.87 -13.52 -5.52
CA ALA A 72 -13.25 -14.78 -5.95
C ALA A 72 -11.76 -14.87 -5.53
N THR A 73 -11.38 -14.14 -4.49
CA THR A 73 -10.05 -14.27 -3.87
C THR A 73 -9.98 -15.60 -3.10
N GLY A 74 -8.84 -16.29 -3.16
CA GLY A 74 -8.55 -17.43 -2.29
C GLY A 74 -7.65 -17.04 -1.12
N PRO A 75 -7.56 -17.85 -0.03
CA PRO A 75 -8.34 -19.06 0.28
C PRO A 75 -9.76 -18.77 0.79
N THR A 76 -10.06 -17.52 1.18
CA THR A 76 -11.40 -17.05 1.55
C THR A 76 -11.76 -15.75 0.79
N PRO A 77 -13.06 -15.44 0.58
CA PRO A 77 -13.48 -14.21 -0.06
C PRO A 77 -12.96 -12.97 0.68
N TYR A 78 -12.67 -11.90 -0.06
CA TYR A 78 -12.15 -10.62 0.48
C TYR A 78 -10.77 -10.71 1.16
N THR A 79 -9.96 -11.71 0.80
CA THR A 79 -8.57 -11.82 1.27
C THR A 79 -7.66 -10.84 0.53
N ALA A 80 -6.86 -10.06 1.27
CA ALA A 80 -5.94 -9.07 0.70
C ALA A 80 -4.61 -9.68 0.18
N PHE A 81 -4.10 -10.72 0.82
CA PHE A 81 -2.91 -11.45 0.40
C PHE A 81 -2.95 -12.90 0.89
N ILE A 82 -2.27 -13.80 0.17
CA ILE A 82 -2.20 -15.24 0.53
C ILE A 82 -0.90 -15.49 1.28
N ALA A 83 -1.00 -15.75 2.59
CA ALA A 83 0.16 -15.94 3.46
C ALA A 83 1.00 -17.18 3.10
N GLU A 84 0.42 -18.22 2.51
CA GLU A 84 1.12 -19.45 2.11
C GLU A 84 1.96 -19.31 0.83
N THR A 85 1.87 -18.17 0.15
CA THR A 85 2.64 -17.88 -1.08
C THR A 85 3.80 -16.89 -0.89
N LEU A 86 4.10 -16.53 0.35
CA LEU A 86 5.22 -15.68 0.78
C LEU A 86 6.25 -16.52 1.54
#